data_AF-A0A4R5KC72-F1
#
_entry.id   AF-A0A4R5KC72-F1
#
_cell.length_a   1.000
_cell.length_b   1.000
_cell.length_c   1.000
_cell.angle_alpha   90.00
_cell.angle_beta   90.00
_cell.angle_gamma   90.00
#
_symmetry.space_group_name_H-M   'P 1'
#
loop_
_entity.id
_entity.type
_entity.pdbx_description
1 polymer ?
#
loop_
_entity_poly.entity_id
_entity_poly.type
_entity_poly.pdbx_seq_one_letter_code
_entity_poly.pdbx_strand_id
1 'polypeptide(L)' 'MLASPGTNDDNLVTLREQAQEIIDQILSGTDPGGERVRAKLRLCIFRHPGRPDQALLEHLLNRNN' A
#
# COMPACT_ATOMS: atom_id res chain seq x y z
N MET A 1 30.12 -3.51 -20.50
CA MET A 1 28.66 -3.75 -20.49
C MET A 1 28.06 -2.58 -19.72
N LEU A 2 27.44 -1.63 -20.43
CA LEU A 2 26.97 -0.37 -19.85
C LEU A 2 25.72 -0.66 -19.02
N ALA A 3 25.72 -0.29 -17.74
CA ALA A 3 24.51 -0.28 -16.93
C ALA A 3 23.56 0.76 -17.55
N SER A 4 22.48 0.29 -18.17
CA SER A 4 21.37 1.12 -18.62
C SER A 4 20.82 1.92 -17.43
N PRO A 5 20.38 3.17 -17.61
CA PRO A 5 19.76 3.93 -16.54
C PRO A 5 18.56 3.12 -16.03
N GLY A 6 18.64 2.69 -14.77
CA GLY A 6 17.59 1.93 -14.09
C GLY A 6 16.25 2.60 -14.31
N THR A 7 15.42 1.90 -15.08
CA THR A 7 14.10 2.32 -15.51
C THR A 7 13.29 2.66 -14.27
N ASN A 8 12.66 3.84 -14.22
CA ASN A 8 11.79 4.26 -13.12
C ASN A 8 10.71 3.21 -12.78
N ASP A 9 10.40 2.33 -13.73
CA ASP A 9 9.51 1.18 -13.58
C ASP A 9 9.98 0.17 -12.53
N ASP A 10 11.28 -0.05 -12.35
CA ASP A 10 11.82 -0.96 -11.30
C ASP A 10 11.59 -0.38 -9.89
N ASN A 11 11.69 0.95 -9.76
CA ASN A 11 11.37 1.65 -8.51
C ASN A 11 9.85 1.62 -8.22
N LEU A 12 9.01 1.72 -9.25
CA LEU A 12 7.56 1.62 -9.10
C LEU A 12 7.10 0.19 -8.76
N VAL A 13 7.75 -0.84 -9.31
CA VAL A 13 7.48 -2.24 -8.97
C VAL A 13 7.86 -2.50 -7.50
N THR A 14 9.06 -2.11 -7.10
CA THR A 14 9.49 -2.25 -5.70
C THR A 14 8.64 -1.45 -4.71
N LEU A 15 8.12 -0.27 -5.10
CA LEU A 15 7.20 0.50 -4.26
C LEU A 15 5.84 -0.19 -4.11
N ARG A 16 5.30 -0.78 -5.18
CA ARG A 16 4.03 -1.53 -5.13
C ARG A 16 4.16 -2.78 -4.26
N GLU A 17 5.27 -3.50 -4.38
CA GLU A 17 5.55 -4.68 -3.56
C GLU A 17 5.66 -4.30 -2.08
N GLN A 18 6.42 -3.25 -1.75
CA GLN A 18 6.52 -2.73 -0.39
C GLN A 18 5.18 -2.24 0.16
N ALA A 19 4.39 -1.53 -0.64
CA ALA A 19 3.06 -1.08 -0.23
C ALA A 19 2.13 -2.27 0.03
N GLN A 20 2.20 -3.30 -0.81
CA GLN A 20 1.44 -4.54 -0.64
C GLN A 20 1.82 -5.28 0.64
N GLU A 21 3.11 -5.34 0.98
CA GLU A 21 3.60 -5.96 2.20
C GLU A 21 3.13 -5.20 3.46
N ILE A 22 3.18 -3.87 3.44
CA ILE A 22 2.66 -3.03 4.53
C ILE A 22 1.15 -3.23 4.71
N ILE A 23 0.41 -3.28 3.60
CA ILE A 23 -1.03 -3.54 3.61
C ILE A 23 -1.31 -4.90 4.26
N ASP A 24 -0.57 -5.94 3.88
CA ASP A 24 -0.74 -7.28 4.42
C ASP A 24 -0.44 -7.33 5.92
N GLN A 25 0.63 -6.67 6.37
CA GLN A 25 0.96 -6.53 7.79
C GLN A 25 -0.15 -5.81 8.58
N ILE A 26 -0.73 -4.74 8.03
CA ILE A 26 -1.83 -4.03 8.69
C ILE A 26 -3.09 -4.91 8.76
N LEU A 27 -3.40 -5.65 7.69
CA LEU A 27 -4.57 -6.52 7.61
C LEU A 27 -4.45 -7.79 8.46
N SER A 28 -3.23 -8.30 8.64
CA SER A 28 -2.94 -9.47 9.48
C SER A 28 -2.93 -9.16 10.98
N GLY A 29 -2.82 -7.89 11.36
CA GLY A 29 -3.00 -7.48 12.76
C GLY A 29 -4.36 -7.93 13.30
N THR A 30 -4.41 -8.42 14.53
CA THR A 30 -5.62 -8.95 15.18
C THR A 30 -6.18 -8.04 16.27
N ASP A 31 -5.54 -6.89 16.51
CA ASP A 31 -5.94 -5.97 17.56
C ASP A 31 -7.37 -5.42 17.30
N PRO A 32 -8.29 -5.46 18.29
CA PRO A 32 -9.66 -4.98 18.13
C PRO A 32 -9.75 -3.45 17.95
N GLY A 33 -8.81 -2.68 18.49
CA GLY A 33 -8.72 -1.23 18.25
C GLY A 33 -8.35 -0.90 16.79
N GLY A 34 -7.63 -1.80 16.12
CA GLY A 34 -7.26 -1.70 14.72
C GLY A 34 -8.35 -2.04 13.70
N GLU A 35 -9.50 -2.60 14.10
CA GLU A 35 -10.51 -3.09 13.14
C GLU A 35 -11.07 -1.97 12.26
N ARG A 36 -11.29 -0.78 12.82
CA ARG A 36 -11.73 0.40 12.05
C ARG A 36 -10.70 0.83 11.00
N VAL A 37 -9.41 0.71 11.32
CA VAL A 37 -8.30 1.03 10.42
C VAL A 37 -8.24 0.00 9.29
N ARG A 38 -8.32 -1.30 9.61
CA ARG A 38 -8.38 -2.39 8.62
C ARG A 38 -9.59 -2.27 7.69
N ALA A 39 -10.77 -1.95 8.23
CA ALA A 39 -11.97 -1.74 7.43
C ALA A 39 -11.82 -0.58 6.43
N LYS A 40 -11.26 0.56 6.86
CA LYS A 40 -10.94 1.69 5.97
C LYS A 40 -9.91 1.30 4.91
N LEU A 41 -8.88 0.54 5.27
CA LEU A 41 -7.86 0.08 4.34
C LEU A 41 -8.45 -0.86 3.27
N ARG A 42 -9.31 -1.80 3.66
CA ARG A 42 -10.05 -2.68 2.72
C ARG A 42 -10.90 -1.87 1.73
N LEU A 43 -11.55 -0.81 2.19
CA LEU A 43 -12.30 0.09 1.31
C LEU A 43 -11.38 0.81 0.31
N CYS A 44 -10.22 1.29 0.75
CA CYS A 44 -9.24 1.93 -0.13
C CYS A 44 -8.71 0.95 -1.19
N ILE A 45 -8.45 -0.31 -0.83
CA ILE A 45 -8.04 -1.36 -1.76
C ILE A 45 -9.14 -1.64 -2.80
N PHE A 46 -10.41 -1.69 -2.35
CA PHE A 46 -11.54 -1.87 -3.26
C PHE A 46 -11.67 -0.71 -4.26
N ARG A 47 -11.33 0.52 -3.85
CA ARG A 47 -11.34 1.70 -4.73
C ARG A 47 -10.16 1.74 -5.71
N HIS A 48 -9.04 1.10 -5.38
CA HIS A 48 -7.80 1.12 -6.15
C HIS A 48 -7.29 -0.29 -6.50
N PRO A 49 -8.03 -1.05 -7.34
CA PRO A 49 -7.63 -2.40 -7.71
C PRO A 49 -6.29 -2.41 -8.48
N GLY A 50 -5.34 -3.22 -8.02
CA GLY A 50 -4.01 -3.35 -8.62
C GLY A 50 -3.05 -2.18 -8.36
N ARG A 51 -3.44 -1.23 -7.50
CA ARG A 51 -2.61 -0.09 -7.07
C ARG A 51 -2.51 -0.02 -5.55
N PRO A 52 -1.76 -0.96 -4.91
CA PRO A 52 -1.58 -0.97 -3.47
C PRO A 52 -0.90 0.30 -2.95
N ASP A 53 -0.03 0.91 -3.75
CA ASP A 53 0.61 2.20 -3.49
C ASP A 53 -0.41 3.34 -3.30
N GLN A 54 -1.42 3.42 -4.17
CA GLN A 54 -2.47 4.43 -4.07
C GLN A 54 -3.45 4.14 -2.93
N ALA A 55 -3.80 2.86 -2.72
CA ALA A 55 -4.65 2.46 -1.60
C ALA A 55 -4.01 2.80 -0.25
N LEU A 56 -2.69 2.53 -0.10
CA LEU A 56 -1.94 2.85 1.11
C LEU A 56 -1.79 4.37 1.29
N LEU A 57 -1.49 5.11 0.22
CA LEU A 57 -1.41 6.57 0.27
C LEU A 57 -2.74 7.21 0.71
N GLU A 58 -3.86 6.83 0.09
CA GLU A 58 -5.19 7.33 0.48
C GLU A 58 -5.49 6.99 1.94
N HIS A 59 -5.15 5.78 2.38
CA HIS A 59 -5.31 5.37 3.76
C HIS A 59 -4.50 6.23 4.74
N LEU A 60 -3.23 6.52 4.42
CA LEU A 60 -2.36 7.36 5.24
C LEU A 60 -2.85 8.81 5.31
N LEU A 61 -3.29 9.37 4.18
CA LEU A 61 -3.86 10.72 4.12
C LEU A 61 -5.16 10.86 4.91
N ASN A 62 -6.03 9.85 4.85
CA ASN A 62 -7.28 9.80 5.63
C ASN A 62 -7.07 9.49 7.12
N ARG A 63 -5.88 9.04 7.52
CA ARG A 63 -5.51 8.81 8.93
C ARG A 63 -4.93 10.07 9.58
N ASN A 64 -4.37 10.98 8.79
CA ASN A 64 -3.68 12.19 9.26
C ASN A 64 -4.54 13.48 9.17
N ASN A 65 -5.81 13.36 8.80
CA ASN A 65 -6.85 14.40 8.85
C ASN A 65 -7.98 13.98 9.77
#